data_AF-E5X4D9-F1
#
_entry.id   AF-E5X4D9-F1
#
_cell.length_a   1.000
_cell.length_b   1.000
_cell.length_c   1.000
_cell.angle_alpha   90.00
_cell.angle_beta   90.00
_cell.angle_gamma   90.00
#
_symmetry.space_group_name_H-M   'P 1'
#
loop_
_entity.id
_entity.type
_entity.pdbx_description
1 polymer ?
#
loop_
_entity_poly.entity_id
_entity_poly.type
_entity_poly.pdbx_seq_one_letter_code
_entity_poly.pdbx_strand_id
1 'polypeptide(L)'
;MKQEFEGFDFTNFWDDNYYARKEYISDAPTDELIADVEKELGYKLPASYIWLMKQHNGGIPFNTCFPTDSPTNWAEDHIAITGIYGIGREKDYSLCGEIGSQFMIDEWGYPEIGVAICDCPSAGHDMIFLDYRECGPFGEPKVVHIDQESDFKITTLAENFEDFIRGLENAEKYEE
;
A
#
# COMPACT_ATOMS: atom_id res chain seq x y z
N MET A 1 6.18 -24.66 -1.04
CA MET A 1 5.55 -23.35 -1.31
C MET A 1 5.92 -22.47 -0.13
N LYS A 2 6.42 -21.25 -0.37
CA LYS A 2 6.66 -20.28 0.71
C LYS A 2 5.32 -19.99 1.37
N GLN A 3 5.27 -19.97 2.70
CA GLN A 3 4.10 -19.52 3.42
C GLN A 3 4.25 -18.01 3.63
N GLU A 4 3.34 -17.22 3.06
CA GLU A 4 3.36 -15.77 3.28
C GLU A 4 3.11 -15.46 4.75
N PHE A 5 3.84 -14.49 5.29
CA PHE A 5 3.74 -14.05 6.67
C PHE A 5 3.98 -15.14 7.73
N GLU A 6 4.83 -16.14 7.43
CA GLU A 6 5.17 -17.18 8.39
C GLU A 6 5.72 -16.57 9.70
N GLY A 7 5.09 -16.92 10.83
CA GLY A 7 5.47 -16.45 12.16
C GLY A 7 5.15 -14.97 12.46
N PHE A 8 4.41 -14.27 11.60
CA PHE A 8 3.95 -12.91 11.89
C PHE A 8 2.64 -12.93 12.70
N ASP A 9 2.56 -12.11 13.74
CA ASP A 9 1.37 -12.00 14.58
C ASP A 9 0.50 -10.82 14.11
N PHE A 10 -0.67 -11.12 13.58
CA PHE A 10 -1.67 -10.13 13.16
C PHE A 10 -2.65 -9.75 14.28
N THR A 11 -2.45 -10.23 15.51
CA THR A 11 -3.27 -9.83 16.66
C THR A 11 -3.19 -8.32 16.85
N ASN A 12 -4.34 -7.64 16.77
CA ASN A 12 -4.44 -6.17 16.80
C ASN A 12 -3.61 -5.48 15.70
N PHE A 13 -3.56 -6.06 14.50
CA PHE A 13 -2.94 -5.39 13.37
C PHE A 13 -3.82 -4.26 12.82
N TRP A 14 -5.13 -4.48 12.68
CA TRP A 14 -6.08 -3.53 12.10
C TRP A 14 -6.84 -2.71 13.15
N ASP A 15 -6.90 -1.39 12.96
CA ASP A 15 -7.85 -0.50 13.62
C ASP A 15 -9.14 -0.40 12.80
N ASP A 16 -10.08 -1.31 13.05
CA ASP A 16 -11.39 -1.32 12.39
C ASP A 16 -12.37 -0.29 12.97
N ASN A 17 -11.91 0.95 13.13
CA ASN A 17 -12.79 2.05 13.51
C ASN A 17 -13.86 2.29 12.42
N TYR A 18 -14.85 3.13 12.75
CA TYR A 18 -15.98 3.40 11.84
C TYR A 18 -15.52 3.92 10.46
N TYR A 19 -14.49 4.76 10.44
CA TYR A 19 -13.96 5.34 9.21
C TYR A 19 -13.28 4.28 8.34
N ALA A 20 -12.41 3.44 8.91
CA ALA A 20 -11.79 2.32 8.18
C ALA A 20 -12.85 1.42 7.53
N ARG A 21 -13.88 1.03 8.29
CA ARG A 21 -15.01 0.19 7.77
C ARG A 21 -15.77 0.85 6.64
N LYS A 22 -15.94 2.17 6.71
CA LYS A 22 -16.67 2.93 5.69
C LYS A 22 -15.85 3.08 4.43
N GLU A 23 -14.59 3.48 4.54
CA GLU A 23 -13.80 3.99 3.41
C GLU A 23 -12.79 3.00 2.84
N TYR A 24 -12.32 1.99 3.60
CA TYR A 24 -11.26 1.07 3.19
C TYR A 24 -11.70 -0.38 3.09
N ILE A 25 -12.43 -0.87 4.11
CA ILE A 25 -12.63 -2.31 4.30
C ILE A 25 -13.73 -2.83 3.39
N SER A 26 -13.37 -3.70 2.45
CA SER A 26 -14.27 -4.45 1.57
C SER A 26 -14.47 -5.89 2.05
N ASP A 27 -15.42 -6.60 1.44
CA ASP A 27 -15.51 -8.06 1.57
C ASP A 27 -14.24 -8.72 1.00
N ALA A 28 -13.91 -9.92 1.50
CA ALA A 28 -12.76 -10.67 1.03
C ALA A 28 -12.83 -10.92 -0.49
N PRO A 29 -11.76 -10.64 -1.24
CA PRO A 29 -11.81 -10.69 -2.69
C PRO A 29 -11.84 -12.14 -3.19
N THR A 30 -12.67 -12.40 -4.19
CA THR A 30 -12.69 -13.69 -4.90
C THR A 30 -11.52 -13.79 -5.88
N ASP A 31 -11.18 -15.00 -6.30
CA ASP A 31 -10.15 -15.19 -7.33
C ASP A 31 -10.52 -14.52 -8.66
N GLU A 32 -11.81 -14.44 -8.99
CA GLU A 32 -12.28 -13.71 -10.17
C GLU A 32 -12.07 -12.20 -10.03
N LEU A 33 -12.42 -11.62 -8.87
CA LEU A 33 -12.20 -10.19 -8.61
C LEU A 33 -10.72 -9.83 -8.67
N ILE A 34 -9.86 -10.68 -8.09
CA ILE A 34 -8.40 -10.49 -8.15
C ILE A 34 -7.93 -10.47 -9.61
N ALA A 35 -8.33 -11.45 -10.42
CA ALA A 35 -7.93 -11.52 -11.82
C ALA A 35 -8.43 -10.32 -12.64
N ASP A 36 -9.64 -9.82 -12.37
CA ASP A 36 -10.19 -8.65 -13.02
C ASP A 36 -9.43 -7.37 -12.64
N VAL A 37 -9.08 -7.20 -11.36
CA VAL A 37 -8.27 -6.06 -10.88
C VAL A 37 -6.84 -6.11 -11.45
N GLU A 38 -6.18 -7.27 -11.44
CA GLU A 38 -4.85 -7.43 -12.06
C GLU A 38 -4.87 -7.09 -13.55
N LYS A 39 -5.93 -7.50 -14.26
CA LYS A 39 -6.11 -7.19 -15.68
C LYS A 39 -6.34 -5.71 -15.94
N GLU A 40 -7.11 -5.03 -15.09
CA GLU A 40 -7.38 -3.59 -15.20
C GLU A 40 -6.12 -2.77 -14.95
N LEU A 41 -5.38 -3.09 -13.88
CA LEU A 41 -4.14 -2.42 -13.52
C LEU A 41 -2.99 -2.76 -14.49
N GLY A 42 -3.04 -3.93 -15.14
CA GLY A 42 -1.96 -4.44 -15.99
C GLY A 42 -0.79 -5.06 -15.22
N TYR A 43 -0.96 -5.30 -13.93
CA TYR A 43 0.07 -5.83 -13.02
C TYR A 43 -0.44 -7.05 -12.26
N LYS A 44 0.44 -8.04 -12.09
CA LYS A 44 0.22 -9.16 -11.17
C LYS A 44 0.48 -8.71 -9.74
N LEU A 45 -0.49 -8.84 -8.85
CA LEU A 45 -0.32 -8.45 -7.46
C LEU A 45 0.61 -9.45 -6.72
N PRO A 46 1.41 -8.98 -5.73
CA PRO A 46 2.24 -9.84 -4.91
C PRO A 46 1.42 -10.92 -4.21
N ALA A 47 1.99 -12.11 -4.06
CA ALA A 47 1.31 -13.22 -3.37
C ALA A 47 0.99 -12.86 -1.91
N SER A 48 1.90 -12.16 -1.24
CA SER A 48 1.72 -11.63 0.12
C SER A 48 0.59 -10.60 0.20
N TYR A 49 0.45 -9.72 -0.80
CA TYR A 49 -0.65 -8.75 -0.87
C TYR A 49 -2.00 -9.46 -0.95
N ILE A 50 -2.15 -10.38 -1.91
CA ILE A 50 -3.38 -11.17 -2.06
C ILE A 50 -3.69 -11.97 -0.80
N TRP A 51 -2.67 -12.56 -0.18
CA TRP A 51 -2.85 -13.33 1.06
C TRP A 51 -3.45 -12.47 2.18
N LEU A 52 -2.90 -11.27 2.40
CA LEU A 52 -3.38 -10.35 3.43
C LEU A 52 -4.81 -9.89 3.14
N MET A 53 -5.07 -9.50 1.90
CA MET A 53 -6.38 -9.00 1.46
C MET A 53 -7.49 -10.06 1.55
N LYS A 54 -7.15 -11.35 1.42
CA LYS A 54 -8.09 -12.46 1.66
C LYS A 54 -8.45 -12.64 3.14
N GLN A 55 -7.62 -12.19 4.07
CA GLN A 55 -7.95 -12.19 5.50
C GLN A 55 -8.72 -10.93 5.89
N HIS A 56 -8.32 -9.78 5.34
CA HIS A 56 -8.89 -8.47 5.63
C HIS A 56 -8.60 -7.52 4.45
N ASN A 57 -9.64 -7.15 3.69
CA ASN A 57 -9.50 -6.55 2.37
C ASN A 57 -9.44 -5.02 2.43
N GLY A 58 -8.25 -4.52 2.81
CA GLY A 58 -7.98 -3.10 3.02
C GLY A 58 -8.35 -2.65 4.42
N GLY A 59 -7.76 -1.57 4.91
CA GLY A 59 -7.99 -1.08 6.27
C GLY A 59 -6.88 -0.17 6.78
N ILE A 60 -6.99 0.21 8.04
CA ILE A 60 -5.99 1.06 8.72
C ILE A 60 -5.24 0.18 9.71
N PRO A 61 -3.91 0.01 9.61
CA PRO A 61 -3.15 -0.70 10.62
C PRO A 61 -2.94 0.16 11.88
N PHE A 62 -2.72 -0.44 13.05
CA PHE A 62 -2.31 0.29 14.26
C PHE A 62 -0.88 0.82 14.16
N ASN A 63 -0.02 0.11 13.42
CA ASN A 63 1.33 0.54 13.10
C ASN A 63 1.31 1.20 11.72
N THR A 64 1.51 2.50 11.68
CA THR A 64 1.34 3.32 10.46
C THR A 64 2.64 3.95 9.99
N CYS A 65 3.75 3.80 10.72
CA CYS A 65 5.03 4.38 10.33
C CYS A 65 5.97 3.33 9.74
N PHE A 66 6.81 3.72 8.80
CA PHE A 66 7.87 2.86 8.27
C PHE A 66 9.21 3.61 8.30
N PRO A 67 10.26 3.06 8.90
CA PRO A 67 11.55 3.74 9.01
C PRO A 67 12.24 3.87 7.65
N THR A 68 12.95 4.99 7.44
CA THR A 68 13.78 5.24 6.25
C THR A 68 15.12 5.84 6.66
N ASP A 69 16.20 5.41 6.00
CA ASP A 69 17.54 5.99 6.18
C ASP A 69 17.70 7.33 5.43
N SER A 70 16.71 7.73 4.64
CA SER A 70 16.71 8.95 3.85
C SER A 70 15.54 9.86 4.24
N PRO A 71 15.78 11.16 4.46
CA PRO A 71 14.73 12.10 4.80
C PRO A 71 13.73 12.25 3.64
N THR A 72 12.48 12.38 4.03
CA THR A 72 11.36 12.83 3.19
C THR A 72 11.14 14.32 3.40
N ASN A 73 10.21 14.93 2.66
CA ASN A 73 9.82 16.32 2.91
C ASN A 73 9.09 16.51 4.25
N TRP A 74 8.59 15.43 4.86
CA TRP A 74 7.81 15.50 6.09
C TRP A 74 8.60 15.07 7.33
N ALA A 75 9.44 14.04 7.24
CA ALA A 75 10.21 13.51 8.37
C ALA A 75 11.63 13.09 7.98
N GLU A 76 12.54 13.11 8.96
CA GLU A 76 13.97 12.81 8.74
C GLU A 76 14.27 11.32 8.60
N ASP A 77 13.48 10.46 9.25
CA ASP A 77 13.81 9.05 9.50
C ASP A 77 12.64 8.06 9.29
N HIS A 78 11.47 8.53 8.84
CA HIS A 78 10.32 7.67 8.57
C HIS A 78 9.35 8.25 7.53
N ILE A 79 8.42 7.41 7.08
CA ILE A 79 7.17 7.80 6.41
C ILE A 79 5.98 7.34 7.24
N ALA A 80 4.81 7.89 6.94
CA ALA A 80 3.55 7.45 7.52
C ALA A 80 2.54 7.07 6.42
N ILE A 81 1.75 6.04 6.66
CA ILE A 81 0.57 5.68 5.87
C ILE A 81 -0.70 5.98 6.67
N THR A 82 -1.79 6.27 5.96
CA THR A 82 -3.12 6.37 6.57
C THR A 82 -3.82 5.02 6.53
N GLY A 83 -3.86 4.37 5.37
CA GLY A 83 -4.44 3.04 5.22
C GLY A 83 -3.88 2.26 4.05
N ILE A 84 -4.20 0.97 4.03
CA ILE A 84 -3.82 0.01 3.00
C ILE A 84 -5.06 -0.25 2.14
N TYR A 85 -4.90 -0.15 0.83
CA TYR A 85 -5.99 -0.28 -0.12
C TYR A 85 -6.47 -1.74 -0.26
N GLY A 86 -7.77 -1.94 -0.29
CA GLY A 86 -8.35 -3.25 -0.62
C GLY A 86 -8.26 -3.57 -2.11
N ILE A 87 -8.26 -4.87 -2.44
CA ILE A 87 -8.51 -5.35 -3.81
C ILE A 87 -9.99 -5.19 -4.11
N GLY A 88 -10.33 -4.24 -4.98
CA GLY A 88 -11.70 -3.96 -5.34
C GLY A 88 -11.85 -2.60 -6.02
N ARG A 89 -13.12 -2.18 -6.13
CA ARG A 89 -13.53 -0.93 -6.79
C ARG A 89 -14.70 -0.22 -6.12
N GLU A 90 -15.24 -0.80 -5.05
CA GLU A 90 -16.45 -0.27 -4.39
C GLU A 90 -16.15 0.81 -3.36
N LYS A 91 -14.93 0.82 -2.83
CA LYS A 91 -14.45 1.77 -1.84
C LYS A 91 -13.59 2.82 -2.51
N ASP A 92 -13.67 4.05 -2.03
CA ASP A 92 -12.84 5.15 -2.54
C ASP A 92 -11.35 4.81 -2.41
N TYR A 93 -10.94 4.24 -1.27
CA TYR A 93 -9.58 3.74 -0.99
C TYR A 93 -9.45 2.23 -1.28
N SER A 94 -9.72 1.86 -2.53
CA SER A 94 -9.40 0.54 -3.08
C SER A 94 -8.56 0.68 -4.35
N LEU A 95 -7.88 -0.39 -4.77
CA LEU A 95 -6.94 -0.33 -5.90
C LEU A 95 -7.56 0.27 -7.18
N CYS A 96 -8.82 -0.07 -7.46
CA CYS A 96 -9.61 0.45 -8.58
C CYS A 96 -10.79 1.35 -8.10
N GLY A 97 -10.65 1.96 -6.92
CA GLY A 97 -11.62 2.90 -6.36
C GLY A 97 -11.55 4.30 -7.00
N GLU A 98 -12.41 5.20 -6.52
CA GLU A 98 -12.47 6.60 -7.02
C GLU A 98 -11.12 7.33 -6.86
N ILE A 99 -10.39 7.06 -5.77
CA ILE A 99 -9.07 7.63 -5.47
C ILE A 99 -8.00 6.51 -5.51
N GLY A 100 -8.23 5.52 -6.37
CA GLY A 100 -7.36 4.36 -6.55
C GLY A 100 -6.11 4.65 -7.39
N SER A 101 -5.40 3.59 -7.76
CA SER A 101 -4.09 3.70 -8.44
C SER A 101 -4.16 4.47 -9.75
N GLN A 102 -5.18 4.20 -10.58
CA GLN A 102 -5.29 4.86 -11.89
C GLN A 102 -5.60 6.35 -11.76
N PHE A 103 -6.42 6.75 -10.77
CA PHE A 103 -6.71 8.16 -10.49
C PHE A 103 -5.44 8.93 -10.11
N MET A 104 -4.58 8.36 -9.25
CA MET A 104 -3.33 9.03 -8.86
C MET A 104 -2.36 9.19 -10.04
N ILE A 105 -2.37 8.25 -10.99
CA ILE A 105 -1.58 8.34 -12.21
C ILE A 105 -2.15 9.41 -13.16
N ASP A 106 -3.44 9.28 -13.52
CA ASP A 106 -4.05 10.09 -14.58
C ASP A 106 -4.29 11.54 -14.15
N GLU A 107 -4.77 11.75 -12.93
CA GLU A 107 -5.23 13.05 -12.44
C GLU A 107 -4.17 13.77 -11.59
N TRP A 108 -3.35 13.01 -10.85
CA TRP A 108 -2.28 13.57 -10.01
C TRP A 108 -0.87 13.49 -10.64
N GLY A 109 -0.74 12.81 -11.78
CA GLY A 109 0.50 12.74 -12.54
C GLY A 109 1.57 11.84 -11.94
N TYR A 110 1.20 10.92 -11.03
CA TYR A 110 2.15 9.93 -10.51
C TYR A 110 2.69 9.06 -11.64
N PRO A 111 3.96 8.61 -11.55
CA PRO A 111 4.58 7.88 -12.63
C PRO A 111 3.98 6.47 -12.76
N GLU A 112 3.80 6.01 -14.01
CA GLU A 112 3.26 4.68 -14.37
C GLU A 112 4.27 3.54 -14.10
N ILE A 113 4.70 3.39 -12.84
CA ILE A 113 5.70 2.39 -12.43
C ILE A 113 5.08 1.13 -11.85
N GLY A 114 3.77 1.15 -11.58
CA GLY A 114 3.09 0.09 -10.87
C GLY A 114 1.79 0.53 -10.22
N VAL A 115 1.55 0.08 -9.00
CA VAL A 115 0.25 0.14 -8.33
C VAL A 115 0.35 0.92 -7.02
N ALA A 116 -0.47 1.96 -6.83
CA ALA A 116 -0.63 2.64 -5.55
C ALA A 116 -1.39 1.73 -4.56
N ILE A 117 -0.83 1.54 -3.36
CA ILE A 117 -1.36 0.57 -2.37
C ILE A 117 -1.65 1.17 -0.99
N CYS A 118 -1.10 2.35 -0.68
CA CYS A 118 -1.44 3.08 0.54
C CYS A 118 -1.48 4.58 0.24
N ASP A 119 -2.42 5.26 0.87
CA ASP A 119 -2.38 6.71 1.00
C ASP A 119 -1.57 7.12 2.24
N CYS A 120 -1.12 8.37 2.22
CA CYS A 120 -0.36 8.98 3.30
C CYS A 120 -1.15 10.15 3.93
N PRO A 121 -0.79 10.61 5.15
CA PRO A 121 -1.51 11.69 5.82
C PRO A 121 -1.54 13.04 5.06
N SER A 122 -0.71 13.17 4.02
CA SER A 122 -0.63 14.36 3.17
C SER A 122 -1.81 14.55 2.21
N ALA A 123 -2.77 13.61 2.18
CA ALA A 123 -3.91 13.62 1.26
C ALA A 123 -3.50 13.57 -0.22
N GLY A 124 -2.55 12.69 -0.55
CA GLY A 124 -2.15 12.35 -1.92
C GLY A 124 -0.92 13.09 -2.45
N HIS A 125 -0.31 13.98 -1.66
CA HIS A 125 0.95 14.64 -2.00
C HIS A 125 2.16 13.69 -1.87
N ASP A 126 1.97 12.57 -1.19
CA ASP A 126 2.85 11.42 -1.22
C ASP A 126 2.03 10.12 -1.14
N MET A 127 2.58 9.05 -1.69
CA MET A 127 1.88 7.77 -1.84
C MET A 127 2.85 6.59 -1.76
N ILE A 128 2.33 5.41 -1.38
CA ILE A 128 3.08 4.16 -1.41
C ILE A 128 2.70 3.33 -2.63
N PHE A 129 3.70 2.92 -3.40
CA PHE A 129 3.53 2.14 -4.63
C PHE A 129 4.26 0.80 -4.56
N LEU A 130 3.69 -0.19 -5.24
CA LEU A 130 4.41 -1.35 -5.74
C LEU A 130 5.14 -0.95 -7.02
N ASP A 131 6.47 -1.01 -7.03
CA ASP A 131 7.32 -0.62 -8.16
C ASP A 131 7.75 -1.84 -8.99
N TYR A 132 7.26 -1.92 -10.22
CA TYR A 132 7.52 -3.01 -11.16
C TYR A 132 8.59 -2.69 -12.21
N ARG A 133 9.26 -1.53 -12.15
CA ARG A 133 10.24 -1.13 -13.18
C ARG A 133 11.36 -2.14 -13.39
N GLU A 134 11.84 -2.77 -12.31
CA GLU A 134 12.92 -3.74 -12.38
C GLU A 134 12.45 -5.16 -12.72
N CYS A 135 11.33 -5.61 -12.13
CA CYS A 135 10.85 -6.99 -12.23
C CYS A 135 9.86 -7.23 -13.38
N GLY A 136 9.34 -6.16 -13.99
CA GLY A 136 8.29 -6.20 -15.00
C GLY A 136 6.91 -6.52 -14.40
N PRO A 137 5.82 -6.38 -15.17
CA PRO A 137 4.45 -6.40 -14.65
C PRO A 137 3.97 -7.73 -14.05
N PHE A 138 4.78 -8.79 -14.14
CA PHE A 138 4.46 -10.11 -13.62
C PHE A 138 5.48 -10.61 -12.57
N GLY A 139 6.44 -9.77 -12.18
CA GLY A 139 7.46 -10.09 -11.17
C GLY A 139 7.02 -9.73 -9.76
N GLU A 140 7.93 -9.96 -8.79
CA GLU A 140 7.75 -9.49 -7.41
C GLU A 140 8.25 -8.03 -7.32
N PRO A 141 7.39 -7.03 -7.08
CA PRO A 141 7.76 -5.62 -7.02
C PRO A 141 8.36 -5.25 -5.66
N LYS A 142 9.18 -4.20 -5.67
CA LYS A 142 9.59 -3.50 -4.44
C LYS A 142 8.46 -2.59 -3.96
N VAL A 143 8.51 -2.20 -2.69
CA VAL A 143 7.62 -1.15 -2.15
C VAL A 143 8.40 0.15 -2.10
N VAL A 144 7.80 1.21 -2.62
CA VAL A 144 8.41 2.54 -2.68
C VAL A 144 7.48 3.62 -2.17
N HIS A 145 8.04 4.65 -1.56
CA HIS A 145 7.41 5.93 -1.32
C HIS A 145 7.68 6.86 -2.51
N ILE A 146 6.67 7.62 -2.92
CA ILE A 146 6.80 8.63 -3.98
C ILE A 146 6.31 9.95 -3.41
N ASP A 147 7.18 10.95 -3.39
CA ASP A 147 6.90 12.30 -2.92
C ASP A 147 6.68 13.24 -4.12
N GLN A 148 5.43 13.63 -4.34
CA GLN A 148 5.04 14.49 -5.47
C GLN A 148 5.61 15.90 -5.33
N GLU A 149 5.73 16.42 -4.10
CA GLU A 149 6.29 17.75 -3.84
C GLU A 149 7.82 17.80 -4.07
N SER A 150 8.47 16.64 -4.10
CA SER A 150 9.89 16.45 -4.41
C SER A 150 10.15 15.98 -5.84
N ASP A 151 9.40 16.47 -6.84
CA ASP A 151 9.54 16.07 -8.25
C ASP A 151 9.39 14.55 -8.44
N PHE A 152 8.40 13.97 -7.75
CA PHE A 152 8.15 12.52 -7.71
C PHE A 152 9.38 11.71 -7.30
N LYS A 153 10.15 12.18 -6.32
CA LYS A 153 11.29 11.45 -5.75
C LYS A 153 10.80 10.09 -5.25
N ILE A 154 11.43 9.02 -5.75
CA ILE A 154 11.13 7.64 -5.39
C ILE A 154 12.14 7.15 -4.36
N THR A 155 11.66 6.72 -3.20
CA THR A 155 12.46 6.15 -2.11
C THR A 155 12.05 4.69 -1.89
N THR A 156 13.00 3.75 -2.00
CA THR A 156 12.72 2.34 -1.73
C THR A 156 12.53 2.11 -0.24
N LEU A 157 11.42 1.46 0.12
CA LEU A 157 11.07 1.13 1.51
C LEU A 157 11.37 -0.34 1.82
N ALA A 158 10.98 -1.25 0.93
CA ALA A 158 11.15 -2.68 1.14
C ALA A 158 11.35 -3.45 -0.16
N GLU A 159 11.99 -4.61 -0.07
CA GLU A 159 12.25 -5.49 -1.23
C GLU A 159 10.99 -6.20 -1.75
N ASN A 160 9.95 -6.30 -0.92
CA ASN A 160 8.64 -6.85 -1.29
C ASN A 160 7.57 -6.37 -0.28
N PHE A 161 6.30 -6.66 -0.58
CA PHE A 161 5.19 -6.24 0.26
C PHE A 161 5.18 -6.89 1.65
N GLU A 162 5.63 -8.13 1.79
CA GLU A 162 5.68 -8.79 3.10
C GLU A 162 6.66 -8.08 4.03
N ASP A 163 7.86 -7.73 3.53
CA ASP A 163 8.87 -6.99 4.29
C ASP A 163 8.37 -5.60 4.68
N PHE A 164 7.61 -4.93 3.80
CA PHE A 164 6.97 -3.64 4.12
C PHE A 164 6.01 -3.76 5.30
N ILE A 165 5.07 -4.71 5.25
CA ILE A 165 4.09 -4.91 6.33
C ILE A 165 4.76 -5.32 7.64
N ARG A 166 5.81 -6.14 7.59
CA ARG A 166 6.59 -6.54 8.77
C ARG A 166 7.38 -5.38 9.40
N GLY A 167 7.76 -4.40 8.59
CA GLY A 167 8.52 -3.23 9.03
C GLY A 167 7.67 -2.07 9.55
N LEU A 168 6.33 -2.18 9.53
CA LEU A 168 5.46 -1.16 10.09
C LEU A 168 5.62 -1.05 11.62
N GLU A 169 5.85 0.17 12.08
CA GLU A 169 6.05 0.53 13.47
C GLU A 169 4.97 1.47 13.99
N ASN A 170 4.82 1.51 15.30
CA ASN A 170 3.89 2.42 15.95
C ASN A 170 4.40 3.87 15.88
N ALA A 171 3.49 4.81 15.61
CA ALA A 171 3.81 6.23 15.52
C ALA A 171 4.40 6.82 16.80
N GLU A 172 4.08 6.28 17.98
CA GLU A 172 4.62 6.72 19.28
C GLU A 172 6.16 6.64 19.34
N LYS A 173 6.81 5.84 18.48
CA LYS A 173 8.29 5.81 18.39
C LYS A 173 8.90 7.10 17.84
N TYR A 174 8.10 7.89 17.13
CA TYR A 174 8.50 9.09 16.41
C TYR A 174 7.91 10.36 17.03
N GLU A 175 7.13 10.23 18.11
CA GLU A 175 6.67 11.34 18.93
C GLU A 175 7.75 11.66 19.99
N GLU A 176 8.29 12.88 19.98
CA GLU A 176 9.20 13.40 21.02
C GLU A 176 8.47 13.82 22.31
#